data_AF-A0A7Y5BAP1-F1
#
_entry.id   AF-A0A7Y5BAP1-F1
#
_cell.length_a   1.000
_cell.length_b   1.000
_cell.length_c   1.000
_cell.angle_alpha   90.00
_cell.angle_beta   90.00
_cell.angle_gamma   90.00
#
_symmetry.space_group_name_H-M   'P 1'
#
loop_
_entity.id
_entity.type
_entity.pdbx_description
1 polymer ?
#
loop_
_entity_poly.entity_id
_entity_poly.type
_entity_poly.pdbx_seq_one_letter_code
_entity_poly.pdbx_strand_id
1 'polypeptide(L)'
;MKFKQILFLGLVILFSSCYYDVEEELYPTNISKCDTTNTKLSTKIKPILIKNCYVCHSVSNSINLGGNIDLETYTELKKYVDNSKLLMSIKHQSGVWSMPKGTSYKIPACDINKIEYWIKIGAKND
;
A
#
# COMPACT_ATOMS: atom_id res chain seq x y z
N MET A 1 36.05 53.06 -30.14
CA MET A 1 36.18 52.39 -28.82
C MET A 1 34.85 52.47 -28.08
N LYS A 2 34.14 51.35 -27.89
CA LYS A 2 33.58 50.90 -26.60
C LYS A 2 33.26 49.41 -26.73
N PHE A 3 34.16 48.61 -26.19
CA PHE A 3 34.05 47.17 -26.02
C PHE A 3 33.02 46.90 -24.92
N LYS A 4 32.00 46.06 -25.18
CA LYS A 4 31.30 45.34 -24.12
C LYS A 4 31.13 43.89 -24.57
N GLN A 5 32.15 43.10 -24.28
CA GLN A 5 31.99 41.69 -23.97
C GLN A 5 31.14 41.55 -22.70
N ILE A 6 30.32 40.50 -22.64
CA ILE A 6 30.03 39.60 -21.49
C ILE A 6 28.90 38.69 -22.05
N LEU A 7 29.25 37.58 -22.69
CA LEU A 7 29.57 36.28 -22.08
C LEU A 7 28.31 35.57 -21.57
N PHE A 8 27.88 34.62 -22.41
CA PHE A 8 27.18 33.37 -22.13
C PHE A 8 27.22 32.92 -20.65
N LEU A 9 26.07 32.92 -19.97
CA LEU A 9 25.78 32.13 -18.76
C LEU A 9 24.30 32.36 -18.47
N GLY A 10 23.39 31.41 -18.44
CA GLY A 10 23.44 29.97 -18.40
C GLY A 10 21.98 29.60 -18.17
N LEU A 11 21.40 28.82 -19.07
CA LEU A 11 20.08 28.23 -18.86
C LEU A 11 20.21 27.31 -17.64
N VAL A 12 19.85 27.82 -16.47
CA VAL A 12 19.73 27.02 -15.25
C VAL A 12 18.53 26.11 -15.47
N ILE A 13 18.80 24.97 -16.09
CA ILE A 13 17.93 23.80 -16.08
C ILE A 13 17.80 23.44 -14.60
N LEU A 14 16.66 23.82 -14.03
CA LEU A 14 16.20 23.28 -12.76
C LEU A 14 15.98 21.78 -13.01
N PHE A 15 17.02 20.98 -12.80
CA PHE A 15 16.88 19.54 -12.69
C PHE A 15 15.97 19.29 -11.50
N SER A 16 14.69 19.08 -11.78
CA SER A 16 13.76 18.43 -10.86
C SER A 16 14.31 17.04 -10.58
N SER A 17 15.05 16.88 -9.48
CA SER A 17 15.38 15.57 -8.95
C SER A 17 14.08 14.96 -8.42
N CYS A 18 13.35 14.26 -9.28
CA CYS A 18 12.41 13.25 -8.83
C CYS A 18 13.26 12.17 -8.16
N TYR A 19 13.42 12.27 -6.83
CA TYR A 19 13.95 11.19 -6.03
C TYR A 19 12.90 10.08 -6.07
N TYR A 20 13.18 9.04 -6.86
CA TYR A 20 12.39 7.82 -6.84
C TYR A 20 12.91 7.00 -5.67
N ASP A 21 12.17 6.98 -4.56
CA ASP A 21 12.39 5.99 -3.52
C ASP A 21 12.35 4.61 -4.16
N VAL A 22 13.46 3.86 -4.05
CA VAL A 22 13.48 2.46 -4.46
C VAL A 22 12.63 1.72 -3.43
N GLU A 23 11.44 1.29 -3.83
CA GLU A 23 10.44 0.64 -2.97
C GLU A 23 11.05 -0.51 -2.12
N GLU A 24 12.05 -1.18 -2.67
CA GLU A 24 12.79 -2.28 -2.04
C GLU A 24 13.68 -1.84 -0.86
N GLU A 25 14.08 -0.56 -0.77
CA GLU A 25 14.78 -0.01 0.40
C GLU A 25 13.81 0.22 1.58
N LEU A 26 12.60 0.68 1.32
CA LEU A 26 11.54 0.89 2.32
C LEU A 26 10.88 -0.42 2.76
N TYR A 27 10.74 -1.37 1.84
CA TYR A 27 10.08 -2.66 2.04
C TYR A 27 10.93 -3.81 1.51
N PRO A 28 12.03 -4.18 2.20
CA PRO A 28 12.91 -5.23 1.73
C PRO A 28 12.16 -6.54 1.52
N THR A 29 12.17 -7.02 0.28
CA THR A 29 11.51 -8.24 -0.21
C THR A 29 12.25 -9.50 0.24
N ASN A 30 12.36 -9.72 1.55
CA ASN A 30 12.84 -10.99 2.09
C ASN A 30 11.74 -12.07 1.97
N ILE A 31 11.45 -12.50 0.73
CA ILE A 31 10.46 -13.54 0.39
C ILE A 31 10.84 -14.90 1.01
N SER A 32 12.12 -15.13 1.31
CA SER A 32 12.66 -16.41 1.81
C SER A 32 12.14 -16.85 3.20
N LYS A 33 11.38 -16.01 3.91
CA LYS A 33 10.76 -16.34 5.22
C LYS A 33 9.28 -15.99 5.32
N CYS A 34 8.55 -15.95 4.20
CA CYS A 34 7.11 -15.68 4.27
C CYS A 34 6.31 -16.92 4.69
N ASP A 35 6.19 -17.14 6.00
CA ASP A 35 5.41 -18.24 6.55
C ASP A 35 3.89 -17.98 6.44
N THR A 36 3.27 -18.71 5.52
CA THR A 36 1.81 -18.74 5.29
C THR A 36 1.11 -19.91 6.01
N THR A 37 1.83 -20.76 6.74
CA THR A 37 1.22 -21.85 7.52
C THR A 37 0.33 -21.28 8.64
N ASN A 38 -0.76 -21.96 8.99
CA ASN A 38 -1.67 -21.54 10.08
C ASN A 38 -2.09 -20.05 10.03
N THR A 39 -2.29 -19.51 8.81
CA THR A 39 -2.74 -18.13 8.64
C THR A 39 -4.18 -17.99 9.07
N LYS A 40 -4.39 -17.38 10.24
CA LYS A 40 -5.69 -17.05 10.82
C LYS A 40 -5.91 -15.55 10.85
N LEU A 41 -7.17 -15.13 10.92
CA LEU A 41 -7.52 -13.72 11.00
C LEU A 41 -6.88 -13.07 12.23
N SER A 42 -7.07 -13.64 13.40
CA SER A 42 -6.66 -13.12 14.71
C SER A 42 -5.14 -13.00 14.87
N THR A 43 -4.36 -13.96 14.35
CA THR A 43 -2.92 -14.06 14.64
C THR A 43 -2.02 -13.52 13.54
N LYS A 44 -2.42 -13.64 12.27
CA LYS A 44 -1.57 -13.23 11.13
C LYS A 44 -2.16 -12.08 10.34
N ILE A 45 -3.47 -12.04 10.10
CA ILE A 45 -4.07 -11.01 9.22
C ILE A 45 -4.39 -9.73 9.99
N LYS A 46 -4.96 -9.80 11.19
CA LYS A 46 -5.32 -8.63 12.00
C LYS A 46 -4.10 -7.74 12.29
N PRO A 47 -2.90 -8.25 12.63
CA PRO A 47 -1.71 -7.42 12.75
C PRO A 47 -1.34 -6.69 11.45
N ILE A 48 -1.52 -7.32 10.29
CA ILE A 48 -1.28 -6.70 8.97
C ILE A 48 -2.30 -5.59 8.72
N LEU A 49 -3.58 -5.83 9.02
CA LEU A 49 -4.64 -4.83 8.87
C LEU A 49 -4.41 -3.62 9.80
N ILE A 50 -4.02 -3.86 11.05
CA ILE A 50 -3.67 -2.80 12.00
C ILE A 50 -2.52 -1.96 11.46
N LYS A 51 -1.43 -2.61 11.04
CA LYS A 51 -0.22 -1.93 10.58
C LYS A 51 -0.44 -1.13 9.30
N ASN A 52 -1.13 -1.71 8.33
CA ASN A 52 -1.12 -1.19 6.95
C ASN A 52 -2.46 -0.60 6.50
N CYS A 53 -3.58 -0.93 7.16
CA CYS A 53 -4.92 -0.55 6.71
C CYS A 53 -5.62 0.40 7.67
N TYR A 54 -5.58 0.15 8.98
CA TYR A 54 -6.35 0.88 9.99
C TYR A 54 -5.88 2.32 10.21
N VAL A 55 -4.70 2.66 9.71
CA VAL A 55 -4.24 4.04 9.60
C VAL A 55 -5.29 4.92 8.89
N CYS A 56 -5.99 4.37 7.89
CA CYS A 56 -7.08 5.06 7.19
C CYS A 56 -8.44 4.37 7.32
N HIS A 57 -8.48 3.05 7.50
CA HIS A 57 -9.67 2.21 7.42
C HIS A 57 -10.09 1.58 8.77
N SER A 58 -9.80 2.23 9.89
CA SER A 58 -10.38 1.87 11.20
C SER A 58 -11.76 2.50 11.39
N VAL A 59 -12.49 2.11 12.42
CA VAL A 59 -13.75 2.78 12.81
C VAL A 59 -13.52 4.28 13.02
N SER A 60 -12.40 4.67 13.66
CA SER A 60 -12.09 6.07 13.95
C SER A 60 -11.66 6.88 12.72
N ASN A 61 -11.05 6.23 11.74
CA ASN A 61 -10.35 6.92 10.64
C ASN A 61 -11.09 6.80 9.30
N SER A 62 -11.96 5.80 9.14
CA SER A 62 -12.63 5.47 7.88
C SER A 62 -13.42 6.64 7.29
N ILE A 63 -14.15 7.39 8.12
CA ILE A 63 -14.96 8.53 7.67
C ILE A 63 -14.09 9.64 7.06
N ASN A 64 -12.97 9.98 7.71
CA ASN A 64 -12.16 11.13 7.34
C ASN A 64 -11.04 10.80 6.33
N LEU A 65 -10.47 9.59 6.42
CA LEU A 65 -9.28 9.17 5.65
C LEU A 65 -9.57 8.00 4.71
N GLY A 66 -10.46 7.10 5.11
CA GLY A 66 -10.72 5.83 4.42
C GLY A 66 -11.86 5.86 3.39
N GLY A 67 -12.44 7.03 3.08
CA GLY A 67 -13.55 7.14 2.14
C GLY A 67 -14.83 6.45 2.64
N ASN A 68 -15.06 6.49 3.96
CA ASN A 68 -16.15 5.81 4.67
C ASN A 68 -16.12 4.27 4.54
N ILE A 69 -14.93 3.70 4.35
CA ILE A 69 -14.69 2.26 4.31
C ILE A 69 -14.02 1.81 5.61
N ASP A 70 -14.75 1.07 6.43
CA ASP A 70 -14.23 0.39 7.63
C ASP A 70 -13.78 -1.04 7.30
N LEU A 71 -12.61 -1.43 7.78
CA LEU A 71 -12.05 -2.79 7.67
C LEU A 71 -11.78 -3.42 9.05
N GLU A 72 -12.22 -2.77 10.13
CA GLU A 72 -11.90 -3.16 11.50
C GLU A 72 -12.71 -4.37 11.96
N THR A 73 -14.01 -4.37 11.67
CA THR A 73 -14.88 -5.51 11.97
C THR A 73 -14.79 -6.58 10.89
N TYR A 74 -14.92 -7.86 11.28
CA TYR A 74 -14.91 -8.96 10.32
C TYR A 74 -16.03 -8.82 9.28
N THR A 75 -17.24 -8.41 9.71
CA THR A 75 -18.39 -8.23 8.83
C THR A 75 -18.12 -7.19 7.74
N GLU A 76 -17.55 -6.02 8.10
CA GLU A 76 -17.22 -5.00 7.11
C GLU A 76 -16.05 -5.43 6.21
N LEU A 77 -14.99 -5.99 6.80
CA LEU A 77 -13.86 -6.54 6.05
C LEU A 77 -14.30 -7.57 5.00
N LYS A 78 -15.21 -8.47 5.38
CA LYS A 78 -15.66 -9.58 4.53
C LYS A 78 -16.38 -9.09 3.27
N LYS A 79 -17.08 -7.95 3.32
CA LYS A 79 -17.68 -7.32 2.12
C LYS A 79 -16.64 -7.03 1.03
N TYR A 80 -15.47 -6.54 1.44
CA TYR A 80 -14.37 -6.18 0.52
C TYR A 80 -13.51 -7.37 0.10
N VAL A 81 -13.49 -8.41 0.92
CA VAL A 81 -12.95 -9.71 0.52
C VAL A 81 -13.84 -10.32 -0.58
N ASP A 82 -15.16 -10.35 -0.38
CA ASP A 82 -16.09 -11.05 -1.27
C ASP A 82 -16.28 -10.36 -2.61
N ASN A 83 -16.20 -9.03 -2.64
CA ASN A 83 -16.18 -8.27 -3.90
C ASN A 83 -14.77 -8.12 -4.50
N SER A 84 -13.77 -8.85 -3.98
CA SER A 84 -12.36 -8.84 -4.38
C SER A 84 -11.60 -7.52 -4.21
N LYS A 85 -12.26 -6.41 -3.85
CA LYS A 85 -11.64 -5.09 -3.82
C LYS A 85 -10.47 -5.00 -2.83
N LEU A 86 -10.51 -5.71 -1.71
CA LEU A 86 -9.40 -5.70 -0.75
C LEU A 86 -8.10 -6.16 -1.44
N LEU A 87 -8.12 -7.31 -2.10
CA LEU A 87 -6.93 -7.89 -2.73
C LEU A 87 -6.52 -7.11 -3.98
N MET A 88 -7.49 -6.67 -4.79
CA MET A 88 -7.23 -5.83 -5.96
C MET A 88 -6.52 -4.53 -5.55
N SER A 89 -6.98 -3.86 -4.48
CA SER A 89 -6.45 -2.57 -4.04
C SER A 89 -5.02 -2.68 -3.52
N ILE A 90 -4.71 -3.68 -2.70
CA ILE A 90 -3.33 -3.88 -2.19
C ILE A 90 -2.37 -4.41 -3.26
N LYS A 91 -2.89 -5.02 -4.33
CA LYS A 91 -2.11 -5.44 -5.52
C LYS A 91 -1.98 -4.36 -6.59
N HIS A 92 -2.65 -3.22 -6.43
CA HIS A 92 -2.73 -2.12 -7.42
C HIS A 92 -3.26 -2.61 -8.78
N GLN A 93 -4.35 -3.37 -8.77
CA GLN A 93 -5.01 -3.80 -10.01
C GLN A 93 -5.88 -2.67 -10.60
N SER A 94 -6.20 -2.77 -11.89
CA SER A 94 -7.07 -1.80 -12.56
C SER A 94 -8.50 -1.82 -12.02
N GLY A 95 -9.18 -0.66 -12.01
CA GLY A 95 -10.59 -0.55 -11.61
C GLY A 95 -10.83 -0.39 -10.11
N VAL A 96 -9.78 -0.27 -9.30
CA VAL A 96 -9.84 0.04 -7.87
C VAL A 96 -8.88 1.17 -7.51
N TRP A 97 -9.06 1.74 -6.33
CA TRP A 97 -8.09 2.67 -5.77
C TRP A 97 -6.91 1.88 -5.20
N SER A 98 -5.71 2.06 -5.76
CA SER A 98 -4.48 1.49 -5.22
C SER A 98 -4.30 1.91 -3.77
N MET A 99 -3.90 0.95 -2.94
CA MET A 99 -3.60 1.16 -1.52
C MET A 99 -2.14 0.82 -1.19
N PRO A 100 -1.44 1.66 -0.42
CA PRO A 100 -1.91 2.94 0.15
C PRO A 100 -2.29 4.01 -0.90
N LYS A 101 -3.27 4.87 -0.58
CA LYS A 101 -3.81 5.82 -1.55
C LYS A 101 -2.79 6.91 -1.86
N GLY A 102 -2.59 7.19 -3.13
CA GLY A 102 -1.70 8.27 -3.59
C GLY A 102 -0.22 7.90 -3.55
N THR A 103 0.11 6.63 -3.31
CA THR A 103 1.48 6.13 -3.31
C THR A 103 1.73 5.23 -4.52
N SER A 104 2.98 5.15 -4.98
CA SER A 104 3.42 4.19 -5.99
C SER A 104 3.74 2.82 -5.40
N TYR A 105 4.05 2.76 -4.10
CA TYR A 105 4.44 1.53 -3.41
C TYR A 105 3.22 0.74 -2.89
N LYS A 106 3.42 -0.58 -2.71
CA LYS A 106 2.47 -1.51 -2.08
C LYS A 106 2.87 -1.79 -0.64
N ILE A 107 1.95 -2.37 0.12
CA ILE A 107 2.31 -3.00 1.39
C ILE A 107 3.31 -4.15 1.12
N PRO A 108 4.09 -4.62 2.11
CA PRO A 108 5.09 -5.66 1.90
C PRO A 108 4.54 -6.90 1.19
N ALA A 109 5.30 -7.44 0.22
CA ALA A 109 4.85 -8.58 -0.58
C ALA A 109 4.46 -9.81 0.27
N CYS A 110 5.15 -10.06 1.37
CA CYS A 110 4.79 -11.15 2.28
C CYS A 110 3.43 -10.92 2.98
N ASP A 111 3.10 -9.67 3.32
CA ASP A 111 1.82 -9.32 3.93
C ASP A 111 0.68 -9.51 2.91
N ILE A 112 0.90 -9.12 1.64
CA ILE A 112 -0.04 -9.41 0.54
C ILE A 112 -0.24 -10.92 0.40
N ASN A 113 0.83 -11.70 0.37
CA ASN A 113 0.75 -13.16 0.21
C ASN A 113 -0.01 -13.84 1.35
N LYS A 114 0.16 -13.37 2.60
CA LYS A 114 -0.62 -13.88 3.74
C LYS A 114 -2.10 -13.56 3.60
N ILE A 115 -2.45 -12.33 3.22
CA ILE A 115 -3.85 -11.93 2.96
C ILE A 115 -4.44 -12.78 1.84
N GLU A 116 -3.73 -12.92 0.72
CA GLU A 116 -4.17 -13.74 -0.41
C GLU A 116 -4.39 -15.20 -0.02
N TYR A 117 -3.45 -15.79 0.73
CA TYR A 117 -3.59 -17.16 1.21
C TYR A 117 -4.78 -17.31 2.16
N TRP A 118 -4.97 -16.39 3.11
CA TRP A 118 -6.14 -16.39 4.00
C TRP A 118 -7.45 -16.31 3.23
N ILE A 119 -7.53 -15.45 2.20
CA ILE A 119 -8.69 -15.37 1.32
C ILE A 119 -8.92 -16.70 0.61
N LYS A 120 -7.86 -17.30 0.05
CA LYS A 120 -7.92 -18.58 -0.67
C LYS A 120 -8.45 -19.73 0.20
N ILE A 121 -8.15 -19.74 1.50
CA ILE A 121 -8.64 -20.76 2.44
C ILE A 121 -10.01 -20.43 3.06
N GLY A 122 -10.71 -19.42 2.52
CA GLY A 122 -12.09 -19.09 2.86
C GLY A 122 -12.28 -17.86 3.74
N ALA A 123 -11.21 -17.07 3.99
CA ALA A 123 -11.26 -15.85 4.78
C ALA A 123 -11.98 -16.02 6.12
N LYS A 124 -11.62 -17.06 6.88
CA LYS A 124 -12.32 -17.43 8.12
C LYS A 124 -12.16 -16.38 9.20
N ASN A 125 -13.17 -16.27 10.06
CA ASN A 125 -13.13 -15.46 11.29
C ASN A 125 -12.57 -16.31 12.44
N ASP A 126 -11.24 -16.48 12.48
CA ASP A 126 -10.51 -17.40 13.37
C ASP A 126 -9.20 -16.84 13.96
#